data_AF-A0A4R6DEX0-F1
#
_entry.id   AF-A0A4R6DEX0-F1
#
_cell.length_a   1.000
_cell.length_b   1.000
_cell.length_c   1.000
_cell.angle_alpha   90.00
_cell.angle_beta   90.00
_cell.angle_gamma   90.00
#
_symmetry.space_group_name_H-M   'P 1'
#
loop_
_entity.id
_entity.type
_entity.pdbx_description
1 polymer ?
#
loop_
_entity_poly.entity_id
_entity_poly.type
_entity_poly.pdbx_seq_one_letter_code
_entity_poly.pdbx_strand_id
1 'polypeptide(L)' 'MTSLPRTGPSLTEQVRWVEVDPWTWQAVSGVEVMGSVTLESRYVVRFGDGDLAGVHTSLESAKSQLDAWIRWEIEQARGY' A
#
# COMPACT_ATOMS: atom_id res chain seq x y z
N MET A 1 -22.25 10.05 -18.62
CA MET A 1 -21.17 9.16 -18.15
C MET A 1 -20.62 9.77 -16.89
N THR A 2 -21.10 9.33 -15.74
CA THR A 2 -20.72 9.86 -14.42
C THR A 2 -19.70 8.91 -13.84
N SER A 3 -18.42 9.29 -13.86
CA SER A 3 -17.36 8.56 -13.17
C SER A 3 -17.70 8.54 -11.68
N LEU A 4 -17.79 7.35 -11.10
CA LEU A 4 -17.94 7.19 -9.66
C LEU A 4 -16.76 7.88 -8.97
N PRO A 5 -16.96 8.60 -7.85
CA PRO A 5 -15.84 9.02 -7.03
C PRO A 5 -15.13 7.74 -6.62
N ARG A 6 -13.86 7.60 -7.00
CA ARG A 6 -12.97 6.63 -6.37
C ARG A 6 -13.03 6.98 -4.89
N THR A 7 -13.70 6.17 -4.09
CA THR A 7 -13.70 6.29 -2.63
C THR A 7 -12.29 5.90 -2.18
N GLY A 8 -11.31 6.75 -2.50
CA GLY A 8 -9.96 6.62 -2.00
C GLY A 8 -10.01 6.69 -0.46
N PRO A 9 -8.97 6.19 0.21
CA PRO A 9 -8.91 6.20 1.66
C PRO A 9 -9.20 7.60 2.20
N SER A 10 -9.94 7.69 3.30
CA SER A 10 -10.15 8.99 3.94
C SER A 10 -8.76 9.53 4.28
N LEU A 11 -8.46 10.74 3.83
CA LEU A 11 -7.14 11.39 3.86
C LEU A 11 -6.45 11.44 5.24
N THR A 12 -7.12 11.00 6.31
CA THR A 12 -6.66 10.96 7.71
C THR A 12 -6.45 9.54 8.25
N GLU A 13 -6.73 8.50 7.48
CA GLU A 13 -6.64 7.11 7.95
C GLU A 13 -5.19 6.62 7.92
N GLN A 14 -4.64 6.37 9.12
CA GLN A 14 -3.30 5.83 9.29
C GLN A 14 -3.16 4.48 8.58
N VAL A 15 -2.03 4.28 7.90
CA VAL A 15 -1.69 2.99 7.30
C VAL A 15 -1.55 1.96 8.41
N ARG A 16 -2.32 0.88 8.30
CA ARG A 16 -2.22 -0.29 9.16
C ARG A 16 -1.71 -1.47 8.35
N TRP A 17 -0.74 -2.17 8.91
CA TRP A 17 -0.24 -3.40 8.34
C TRP A 17 -1.02 -4.58 8.90
N VAL A 18 -1.60 -5.37 8.00
CA VAL A 18 -2.31 -6.60 8.33
C VAL A 18 -1.53 -7.77 7.77
N GLU A 19 -1.20 -8.73 8.62
CA GLU A 19 -0.69 -10.03 8.17
C GLU A 19 -1.89 -10.88 7.75
N VAL A 20 -1.97 -11.19 6.45
CA VAL A 20 -3.05 -12.01 5.89
C VAL A 20 -2.69 -13.48 6.00
N ASP A 21 -1.41 -13.78 5.81
CA ASP A 21 -0.80 -15.09 5.98
C ASP A 21 0.71 -14.93 6.27
N PRO A 22 1.42 -16.00 6.64
CA PRO A 22 2.84 -15.92 7.05
C PRO A 22 3.80 -15.36 5.98
N TRP A 23 3.35 -15.28 4.73
CA TRP A 23 4.14 -14.82 3.59
C TRP A 23 3.59 -13.53 3.01
N THR A 24 2.44 -13.03 3.47
CA THR A 24 1.77 -11.87 2.87
C THR A 24 1.29 -10.88 3.90
N TRP A 25 1.72 -9.63 3.72
CA TRP A 25 1.29 -8.49 4.51
C TRP A 25 0.62 -7.47 3.60
N GLN A 26 -0.48 -6.88 4.05
CA GLN A 26 -1.19 -5.84 3.32
C GLN A 26 -1.10 -4.53 4.08
N ALA A 27 -0.86 -3.45 3.34
CA ALA A 27 -1.00 -2.09 3.85
C ALA A 27 -2.44 -1.63 3.58
N VAL A 28 -3.18 -1.37 4.65
CA VAL A 28 -4.58 -0.98 4.61
C VAL A 28 -4.70 0.44 5.14
N SER A 29 -5.32 1.34 4.39
CA SER A 29 -5.73 2.65 4.88
C SER A 29 -7.26 2.69 4.91
N GLY A 30 -7.80 2.74 6.13
CA GLY A 30 -9.25 2.63 6.34
C GLY A 30 -9.81 1.28 5.92
N VAL A 31 -10.62 1.29 4.85
CA VAL A 31 -11.22 0.09 4.24
C VAL A 31 -10.54 -0.32 2.93
N GLU A 32 -9.56 0.46 2.45
CA GLU A 32 -8.90 0.23 1.17
C GLU A 32 -7.52 -0.43 1.37
N VAL A 33 -7.24 -1.46 0.57
CA VAL A 33 -5.91 -2.07 0.48
C VAL A 33 -5.06 -1.24 -0.47
N MET A 34 -4.07 -0.55 0.08
CA MET A 34 -3.19 0.33 -0.67
C MET A 34 -2.07 -0.42 -1.37
N GLY A 35 -1.74 -1.61 -0.89
CA GLY A 35 -0.76 -2.50 -1.48
C GLY A 35 -0.41 -3.67 -0.57
N SER A 36 0.50 -4.50 -1.04
CA SER A 36 0.92 -5.71 -0.35
C SER A 36 2.42 -5.96 -0.45
N VAL A 37 2.93 -6.72 0.51
CA VAL A 37 4.25 -7.30 0.49
C VAL A 37 4.08 -8.81 0.55
N THR A 38 4.64 -9.51 -0.42
CA THR A 38 4.66 -10.98 -0.46
C THR A 38 6.10 -11.47 -0.38
N LEU A 39 6.37 -12.42 0.50
CA LEU A 39 7.64 -13.12 0.58
C LEU A 39 7.60 -14.32 -0.38
N GLU A 40 8.26 -14.16 -1.52
CA GLU A 40 8.51 -15.24 -2.48
C GLU A 40 9.96 -15.74 -2.30
N SER A 41 10.86 -15.44 -3.24
CA SER A 41 12.31 -15.56 -3.02
C SER A 41 12.91 -14.32 -2.31
N ARG A 42 12.19 -13.20 -2.37
CA ARG A 42 12.49 -11.91 -1.76
C ARG A 42 11.16 -11.24 -1.37
N TYR A 43 11.22 -10.15 -0.62
CA TYR A 43 10.04 -9.36 -0.29
C TYR A 43 9.63 -8.52 -1.49
N VAL A 44 8.57 -8.94 -2.16
CA VAL A 44 8.02 -8.28 -3.34
C VAL A 44 6.92 -7.32 -2.89
N VAL A 45 7.06 -6.04 -3.24
CA VAL A 45 6.07 -5.00 -2.95
C VAL A 45 5.19 -4.81 -4.18
N ARG A 46 3.88 -4.85 -3.99
CA ARG A 46 2.88 -4.58 -5.02
C ARG A 46 1.93 -3.46 -4.56
N PHE A 47 1.52 -2.61 -5.49
CA PHE A 47 0.50 -1.59 -5.22
C PHE A 47 -0.90 -2.22 -5.20
N GLY A 48 -1.90 -1.46 -4.76
CA GLY A 48 -3.29 -1.92 -4.66
C GLY A 48 -3.90 -2.36 -5.98
N ASP A 49 -3.37 -1.92 -7.13
CA ASP A 49 -3.79 -2.39 -8.46
C ASP A 49 -3.10 -3.69 -8.90
N GLY A 50 -2.06 -4.12 -8.17
CA GLY A 50 -1.25 -5.31 -8.47
C GLY A 50 0.09 -5.03 -9.12
N ASP A 51 0.37 -3.78 -9.52
CA ASP A 51 1.63 -3.39 -10.13
C ASP A 51 2.83 -3.60 -9.19
N LEU A 52 3.94 -4.07 -9.76
CA LEU A 52 5.19 -4.29 -9.03
C LEU A 52 5.83 -2.95 -8.67
N ALA A 53 5.85 -2.65 -7.37
CA ALA A 53 6.46 -1.45 -6.82
C ALA A 53 7.96 -1.64 -6.54
N GLY A 54 8.39 -2.84 -6.17
CA GLY A 54 9.79 -3.09 -5.81
C GLY A 54 10.05 -4.47 -5.23
N VAL A 55 11.33 -4.77 -5.02
CA VAL A 55 11.79 -6.04 -4.43
C VAL A 55 12.90 -5.76 -3.43
N HIS A 56 12.75 -6.28 -2.21
CA HIS A 56 13.66 -6.04 -1.09
C HIS A 56 14.13 -7.35 -0.45
N THR A 57 15.27 -7.30 0.22
CA THR A 57 15.79 -8.43 1.00
C THR A 57 15.24 -8.47 2.43
N SER A 58 14.55 -7.41 2.87
CA SER A 58 14.03 -7.27 4.23
C SER A 58 12.60 -6.75 4.22
N LEU A 59 11.74 -7.34 5.06
CA LEU A 59 10.34 -6.94 5.21
C LEU A 59 10.20 -5.47 5.60
N GLU A 60 11.04 -5.00 6.53
CA GLU A 60 10.99 -3.61 7.02
C GLU A 60 11.29 -2.59 5.92
N SER A 61 12.23 -2.91 5.02
CA SER A 61 12.55 -2.06 3.87
C SER A 61 11.39 -2.04 2.86
N ALA A 62 10.80 -3.21 2.59
CA ALA A 62 9.62 -3.34 1.74
C ALA A 62 8.43 -2.53 2.28
N LYS A 63 8.16 -2.66 3.59
CA LYS A 63 7.11 -1.91 4.29
C LYS A 63 7.38 -0.41 4.27
N SER A 64 8.62 0.01 4.51
CA SER A 64 8.99 1.42 4.52
C SER A 64 8.83 2.08 3.15
N GLN A 65 9.19 1.39 2.06
CA GLN A 65 8.96 1.90 0.70
C GLN A 65 7.46 2.10 0.45
N LEU A 66 6.63 1.10 0.76
CA LEU A 66 5.19 1.20 0.54
C LEU A 66 4.56 2.28 1.42
N ASP A 67 4.98 2.41 2.68
CA ASP A 67 4.51 3.46 3.59
C ASP A 67 4.84 4.86 3.09
N ALA A 68 6.06 5.07 2.57
CA ALA A 68 6.47 6.34 1.96
C ALA A 68 5.63 6.68 0.72
N TRP A 69 5.35 5.69 -0.14
CA TRP A 69 4.50 5.89 -1.31
C TRP A 69 3.06 6.22 -0.92
N ILE A 70 2.48 5.52 0.06
CA ILE A 70 1.11 5.79 0.53
C ILE A 70 1.01 7.21 1.10
N ARG A 71 2.01 7.65 1.88
CA ARG A 71 2.06 9.03 2.39
C ARG A 71 2.07 10.04 1.26
N TRP A 72 2.92 9.82 0.25
CA TRP A 72 2.97 10.69 -0.92
C TRP A 72 1.62 10.75 -1.67
N GLU A 73 0.97 9.61 -1.90
CA GLU A 73 -0.38 9.58 -2.52
C GLU A 73 -1.43 10.36 -1.72
N ILE A 74 -1.41 10.21 -0.39
CA ILE A 74 -2.29 10.96 0.52
C ILE A 74 -2.00 12.47 0.43
N GLU A 75 -0.72 12.87 0.37
CA GLU A 75 -0.32 14.27 0.21
C GLU A 75 -0.78 14.84 -1.14
N GLN A 76 -0.61 14.09 -2.23
CA GLN A 76 -1.07 14.46 -3.57
C GLN A 76 -2.59 14.65 -3.61
N ALA A 77 -3.34 13.75 -2.97
CA ALA A 77 -4.80 13.83 -2.88
C ALA A 77 -5.30 15.00 -2.01
N ARG A 78 -4.49 15.52 -1.09
CA ARG A 78 -4.81 16.72 -0.29
C ARG A 78 -4.72 18.03 -1.07
N GLY A 79 -4.21 18.01 -2.30
CA GLY A 79 -4.07 19.19 -3.14
C GLY A 79 -2.85 20.02 -2.78
N TYR A 80 -1.73 19.66 -3.41
CA TYR A 80 -0.75 20.66 -3.85
C TYR A 80 -1.17 21.20 -5.22
#